data_AF-A0A7Y5ICN5-F1
#
_entry.id   AF-A0A7Y5ICN5-F1
#
_cell.length_a   1.000
_cell.length_b   1.000
_cell.length_c   1.000
_cell.angle_alpha   90.00
_cell.angle_beta   90.00
_cell.angle_gamma   90.00
#
_symmetry.space_group_name_H-M   'P 1'
#
loop_
_entity.id
_entity.type
_entity.pdbx_description
1 polymer ?
#
loop_
_entity_poly.entity_id
_entity_poly.type
_entity_poly.pdbx_seq_one_letter_code
_entity_poly.pdbx_strand_id
1 'polypeptide(L)'
;MAAGMPKATTVKEYLDSQPKEVRAAFERIRRIVKKVAPEATERISYGMPTFFVEKALFGYAAHAEHCSIFPWSGLTLKAFRDELKDFSTSAGTVRYTPDHQIPPKLLERIVTARLHEIRSGMTRNDVKRSANALPDGLSAPAQRALSAARIMSLKDLRQWREADVAALHGLGPKTLTALRAALKSAGMSYRK
;
A
#
# COMPACT_ATOMS: atom_id res chain seq x y z
N MET A 1 -9.25 -17.30 -24.34
CA MET A 1 -7.81 -17.63 -24.39
C MET A 1 -7.08 -16.39 -24.89
N ALA A 2 -6.17 -15.79 -24.12
CA ALA A 2 -5.42 -14.63 -24.56
C ALA A 2 -4.42 -15.05 -25.65
N ALA A 3 -4.41 -14.34 -26.78
CA ALA A 3 -3.47 -14.58 -27.87
C ALA A 3 -2.04 -14.62 -27.33
N GLY A 4 -1.30 -15.67 -27.70
CA GLY A 4 0.05 -15.94 -27.22
C GLY A 4 0.97 -14.77 -27.56
N MET A 5 1.33 -14.00 -26.53
CA MET A 5 2.36 -12.98 -26.66
C MET A 5 3.70 -13.67 -26.93
N PRO A 6 4.51 -13.21 -27.88
CA PRO A 6 5.90 -13.66 -27.98
C PRO A 6 6.56 -13.46 -26.61
N LYS A 7 7.28 -14.48 -26.13
CA LYS A 7 8.07 -14.40 -24.90
C LYS A 7 9.24 -13.45 -25.15
N ALA A 8 8.99 -12.14 -25.13
CA ALA A 8 10.04 -11.14 -25.18
C ALA A 8 11.07 -11.47 -24.08
N THR A 9 12.33 -11.56 -24.46
CA THR A 9 13.41 -11.89 -23.51
C THR A 9 14.03 -10.64 -22.91
N THR A 10 13.85 -9.50 -23.59
CA THR A 10 14.30 -8.19 -23.13
C THR A 10 13.17 -7.17 -23.06
N VAL A 11 13.37 -6.14 -22.24
CA VAL A 11 12.42 -5.01 -22.12
C VAL A 11 12.31 -4.24 -23.44
N LYS A 12 13.41 -4.13 -24.18
CA LYS A 12 13.44 -3.46 -25.49
C LYS A 12 12.54 -4.20 -26.49
N GLU A 13 12.71 -5.50 -26.64
CA GLU A 13 11.84 -6.35 -27.49
C GLU A 13 10.37 -6.21 -27.09
N TYR A 14 10.10 -6.23 -25.78
CA TYR A 14 8.74 -6.06 -25.28
C TYR A 14 8.13 -4.73 -25.73
N LEU A 15 8.84 -3.61 -25.54
CA LEU A 15 8.36 -2.29 -25.93
C LEU A 15 8.24 -2.13 -27.45
N ASP A 16 9.19 -2.67 -28.21
CA ASP A 16 9.23 -2.59 -29.68
C ASP A 16 8.08 -3.37 -30.34
N SER A 17 7.56 -4.40 -29.67
CA SER A 17 6.37 -5.14 -30.13
C SER A 17 5.03 -4.47 -29.79
N GLN A 18 5.02 -3.40 -28.99
CA GLN A 18 3.78 -2.72 -28.63
C GLN A 18 3.38 -1.65 -29.66
N PRO A 19 2.06 -1.39 -29.82
CA PRO A 19 1.56 -0.21 -30.51
C PRO A 19 2.16 1.08 -29.96
N LYS A 20 2.21 2.13 -30.80
CA LYS A 20 2.87 3.41 -30.49
C LYS A 20 2.32 4.06 -29.22
N GLU A 21 1.01 4.03 -29.05
CA GLU A 21 0.27 4.65 -27.95
C GLU A 21 0.57 3.93 -26.62
N VAL A 22 0.59 2.59 -26.68
CA VAL A 22 0.94 1.72 -25.55
C VAL A 22 2.42 1.91 -25.16
N ARG A 23 3.32 1.98 -26.15
CA ARG A 23 4.75 2.24 -25.93
C ARG A 23 4.96 3.59 -25.25
N ALA A 24 4.31 4.65 -25.73
CA ALA A 24 4.40 5.98 -25.13
C ALA A 24 3.88 5.98 -23.68
N ALA A 25 2.79 5.25 -23.41
CA ALA A 25 2.26 5.10 -22.07
C ALA A 25 3.25 4.38 -21.13
N PHE A 26 3.91 3.31 -21.60
CA PHE A 26 4.93 2.60 -20.81
C PHE A 26 6.20 3.41 -20.62
N GLU A 27 6.69 4.15 -21.61
CA GLU A 27 7.84 5.02 -21.44
C GLU A 27 7.61 6.11 -20.39
N ARG A 28 6.39 6.67 -20.32
CA ARG A 28 6.00 7.60 -19.26
C ARG A 28 6.07 6.93 -17.88
N ILE A 29 5.56 5.71 -17.74
CA ILE A 29 5.66 4.92 -16.50
C ILE A 29 7.13 4.70 -16.13
N ARG A 30 7.95 4.24 -17.08
CA ARG A 30 9.38 3.97 -16.85
C ARG A 30 10.11 5.21 -16.35
N ARG A 31 9.84 6.39 -16.91
CA ARG A 31 10.43 7.65 -16.43
C ARG A 31 10.06 7.94 -14.97
N ILE A 32 8.79 7.75 -14.60
CA ILE A 32 8.32 7.99 -13.22
C ILE A 32 8.95 6.99 -12.25
N VAL A 33 8.97 5.70 -12.60
CA VAL A 33 9.58 4.67 -11.73
C VAL A 33 11.07 4.92 -11.54
N LYS A 34 11.82 5.23 -12.62
CA LYS A 34 13.26 5.53 -12.54
C LYS A 34 13.56 6.84 -11.80
N LYS A 35 12.64 7.80 -11.81
CA LYS A 35 12.76 9.02 -10.98
C LYS A 35 12.64 8.68 -9.48
N VAL A 36 11.72 7.82 -9.10
CA VAL A 36 11.47 7.44 -7.71
C VAL A 36 12.51 6.45 -7.17
N ALA A 37 12.91 5.50 -7.99
CA ALA A 37 13.84 4.42 -7.66
C ALA A 37 14.93 4.30 -8.73
N PRO A 38 15.89 5.24 -8.79
CA PRO A 38 16.96 5.22 -9.78
C PRO A 38 17.86 3.98 -9.69
N GLU A 39 17.90 3.33 -8.52
CA GLU A 39 18.62 2.08 -8.28
C GLU A 39 17.89 0.84 -8.80
N ALA A 40 16.62 0.97 -9.20
CA ALA A 40 15.83 -0.17 -9.62
C ALA A 40 16.32 -0.76 -10.95
N THR A 41 16.48 -2.08 -10.98
CA THR A 41 16.83 -2.83 -12.19
C THR A 41 15.58 -3.27 -12.93
N GLU A 42 15.55 -3.09 -14.25
CA GLU A 42 14.40 -3.40 -15.10
C GLU A 42 14.68 -4.65 -15.93
N ARG A 43 13.85 -5.69 -15.77
CA ARG A 43 14.00 -6.96 -16.50
C ARG A 43 12.64 -7.57 -16.82
N ILE A 44 12.61 -8.53 -17.75
CA ILE A 44 11.41 -9.34 -17.98
C ILE A 44 11.23 -10.31 -16.81
N SER A 45 10.03 -10.31 -16.22
CA SER A 45 9.61 -11.26 -15.19
C SER A 45 8.13 -11.56 -15.40
N TYR A 46 7.72 -12.83 -15.30
CA TYR A 46 6.36 -13.27 -15.63
C TYR A 46 5.87 -12.82 -17.02
N GLY A 47 6.78 -12.69 -17.99
CA GLY A 47 6.46 -12.27 -19.36
C GLY A 47 6.22 -10.76 -19.54
N MET A 48 6.53 -9.94 -18.54
CA MET A 48 6.35 -8.49 -18.63
C MET A 48 7.54 -7.72 -18.03
N PRO A 49 7.78 -6.48 -18.46
CA PRO A 49 8.76 -5.61 -17.82
C PRO A 49 8.42 -5.37 -16.34
N THR A 50 9.42 -5.57 -15.48
CA THR A 50 9.29 -5.38 -14.04
C THR A 50 10.56 -4.74 -13.48
N PHE A 51 10.37 -3.72 -12.65
CA PHE A 51 11.39 -3.07 -11.86
C PHE A 51 11.60 -3.83 -10.54
N PHE A 52 12.86 -4.06 -10.20
CA PHE A 52 13.32 -4.72 -8.99
C PHE A 52 14.27 -3.82 -8.22
N VAL A 53 14.05 -3.77 -6.91
CA VAL A 53 15.07 -3.38 -5.93
C VAL A 53 15.50 -4.68 -5.23
N GLU A 54 15.34 -4.79 -3.92
CA GLU A 54 15.44 -6.06 -3.18
C GLU A 54 14.34 -7.07 -3.56
N LYS A 55 13.16 -6.56 -3.93
CA LYS A 55 11.97 -7.33 -4.33
C LYS A 55 11.36 -6.69 -5.58
N ALA A 56 10.38 -7.36 -6.17
CA ALA A 56 9.57 -6.77 -7.24
C ALA A 56 8.89 -5.49 -6.74
N LEU A 57 9.28 -4.37 -7.33
CA LEU A 57 8.80 -3.02 -7.02
C LEU A 57 7.57 -2.70 -7.87
N PHE A 58 7.70 -2.81 -9.19
CA PHE A 58 6.68 -2.32 -10.10
C PHE A 58 6.73 -3.02 -11.45
N GLY A 59 5.65 -3.69 -11.86
CA GLY A 59 5.49 -4.26 -13.20
C GLY A 59 4.52 -3.46 -14.06
N TYR A 60 4.59 -3.63 -15.37
CA TYR A 60 3.58 -3.13 -16.29
C TYR A 60 3.41 -4.08 -17.48
N ALA A 61 2.19 -4.20 -18.00
CA ALA A 61 1.90 -5.07 -19.14
C ALA A 61 0.79 -4.50 -20.04
N ALA A 62 0.85 -4.85 -21.32
CA ALA A 62 -0.23 -4.65 -22.27
C ALA A 62 -1.16 -5.88 -22.27
N HIS A 63 -2.43 -5.62 -22.54
CA HIS A 63 -3.47 -6.61 -22.81
C HIS A 63 -4.25 -6.15 -24.05
N ALA A 64 -5.15 -7.01 -24.56
CA ALA A 64 -5.90 -6.71 -25.79
C ALA A 64 -6.67 -5.38 -25.74
N GLU A 65 -7.24 -5.04 -24.58
CA GLU A 65 -8.14 -3.86 -24.44
C GLU A 65 -7.62 -2.80 -23.46
N HIS A 66 -6.56 -3.11 -22.71
CA HIS A 66 -6.07 -2.23 -21.65
C HIS A 66 -4.60 -2.47 -21.35
N CYS A 67 -4.03 -1.56 -20.57
CA CYS A 67 -2.74 -1.72 -19.92
C CYS A 67 -2.94 -1.99 -18.43
N SER A 68 -1.99 -2.67 -17.82
CA SER A 68 -1.98 -2.96 -16.39
C SER A 68 -0.69 -2.47 -15.75
N ILE A 69 -0.78 -1.98 -14.51
CA ILE A 69 0.36 -1.81 -13.62
C ILE A 69 0.26 -2.75 -12.42
N PHE A 70 1.42 -3.16 -11.90
CA PHE A 70 1.54 -4.15 -10.84
C PHE A 70 2.50 -3.64 -9.76
N PRO A 71 2.01 -2.95 -8.72
CA PRO A 71 2.81 -2.61 -7.54
C PRO A 71 3.09 -3.83 -6.64
N TRP A 72 2.53 -5.01 -6.94
CA TRP A 72 2.75 -6.26 -6.19
C TRP A 72 2.33 -6.22 -4.72
N SER A 73 1.50 -5.26 -4.34
CA SER A 73 0.95 -5.16 -2.98
C SER A 73 -0.48 -4.67 -2.98
N GLY A 74 -1.38 -5.54 -2.51
CA GLY A 74 -2.76 -5.16 -2.21
C GLY A 74 -2.87 -4.23 -1.01
N LEU A 75 -1.88 -4.20 -0.12
CA LEU A 75 -1.81 -3.23 0.97
C LEU A 75 -1.54 -1.82 0.40
N THR A 76 -0.52 -1.70 -0.44
CA THR A 76 -0.18 -0.42 -1.11
C THR A 76 -1.39 0.12 -1.85
N LEU A 77 -2.02 -0.68 -2.72
CA LEU A 77 -3.19 -0.19 -3.48
C LEU A 77 -4.40 0.17 -2.62
N LYS A 78 -4.59 -0.47 -1.46
CA LYS A 78 -5.68 -0.13 -0.56
C LYS A 78 -5.55 1.31 -0.03
N ALA A 79 -4.32 1.80 0.17
CA ALA A 79 -4.07 3.17 0.63
C ALA A 79 -4.46 4.25 -0.41
N PHE A 80 -4.61 3.86 -1.68
CA PHE A 80 -4.97 4.76 -2.79
C PHE A 80 -6.37 4.50 -3.36
N ARG A 81 -7.23 3.78 -2.62
CA ARG A 81 -8.55 3.35 -3.12
C ARG A 81 -9.38 4.52 -3.66
N ASP A 82 -9.47 5.62 -2.90
CA ASP A 82 -10.34 6.75 -3.25
C ASP A 82 -9.87 7.47 -4.51
N GLU A 83 -8.56 7.49 -4.73
CA GLU A 83 -7.91 8.10 -5.88
C GLU A 83 -7.92 7.18 -7.11
N LEU A 84 -8.13 5.88 -6.89
CA LEU A 84 -8.22 4.85 -7.93
C LEU A 84 -9.66 4.47 -8.27
N LYS A 85 -10.67 5.17 -7.74
CA LYS A 85 -12.10 4.84 -7.92
C LYS A 85 -12.55 4.82 -9.39
N ASP A 86 -11.90 5.64 -10.23
CA ASP A 86 -12.21 5.76 -11.66
C ASP A 86 -11.46 4.71 -12.51
N PHE A 87 -10.68 3.83 -11.88
CA PHE A 87 -9.92 2.77 -12.53
C PHE A 87 -10.42 1.38 -12.10
N SER A 88 -10.32 0.41 -13.01
CA SER A 88 -10.55 -0.99 -12.66
C SER A 88 -9.34 -1.52 -11.87
N THR A 89 -9.58 -2.00 -10.64
CA THR A 89 -8.53 -2.49 -9.74
C THR A 89 -8.76 -3.93 -9.30
N SER A 90 -7.69 -4.62 -8.94
CA SER A 90 -7.72 -5.88 -8.21
C SER A 90 -6.59 -5.91 -7.17
N ALA A 91 -6.44 -7.01 -6.43
CA ALA A 91 -5.37 -7.13 -5.44
C ALA A 91 -3.98 -7.04 -6.10
N GLY A 92 -3.36 -5.86 -6.01
CA GLY A 92 -2.03 -5.60 -6.57
C GLY A 92 -2.00 -5.21 -8.05
N THR A 93 -3.15 -4.91 -8.68
CA THR A 93 -3.24 -4.49 -10.09
C THR A 93 -4.14 -3.28 -10.27
N VAL A 94 -3.74 -2.37 -11.16
CA VAL A 94 -4.59 -1.28 -11.68
C VAL A 94 -4.59 -1.37 -13.20
N ARG A 95 -5.78 -1.37 -13.81
CA ARG A 95 -5.98 -1.37 -15.26
C ARG A 95 -6.33 0.05 -15.73
N TYR A 96 -5.76 0.44 -16.86
CA TYR A 96 -5.92 1.76 -17.46
C TYR A 96 -5.81 1.67 -18.99
N THR A 97 -6.13 2.72 -19.73
CA THR A 97 -5.96 2.76 -21.19
C THR A 97 -4.99 3.89 -21.58
N PRO A 98 -4.41 3.85 -22.79
CA PRO A 98 -3.61 4.99 -23.28
C PRO A 98 -4.36 6.32 -23.28
N ASP A 99 -5.69 6.32 -23.41
CA ASP A 99 -6.53 7.52 -23.35
C ASP A 99 -6.90 7.93 -21.92
N HIS A 100 -7.12 6.95 -21.04
CA HIS A 100 -7.42 7.16 -19.62
C HIS A 100 -6.24 6.69 -18.76
N GLN A 101 -5.22 7.53 -18.70
CA GLN A 101 -3.95 7.22 -18.02
C GLN A 101 -4.03 7.48 -16.51
N ILE A 102 -3.27 6.67 -15.75
CA ILE A 102 -3.04 6.96 -14.33
C ILE A 102 -2.29 8.30 -14.20
N PRO A 103 -2.82 9.26 -13.41
CA PRO A 103 -2.19 10.55 -13.22
C PRO A 103 -0.74 10.41 -12.72
N PRO A 104 0.22 11.19 -13.26
CA PRO A 104 1.64 11.04 -12.91
C PRO A 104 1.93 11.13 -11.41
N LYS A 105 1.29 12.06 -10.70
CA LYS A 105 1.45 12.23 -9.25
C LYS A 105 0.91 11.05 -8.45
N LEU A 106 -0.20 10.44 -8.90
CA LEU A 106 -0.76 9.25 -8.27
C LEU A 106 0.19 8.06 -8.45
N LEU A 107 0.70 7.87 -9.67
CA LEU A 107 1.66 6.83 -9.96
C LEU A 107 2.96 6.98 -9.15
N GLU A 108 3.51 8.20 -9.05
CA GLU A 108 4.69 8.50 -8.23
C GLU A 108 4.47 8.14 -6.75
N ARG A 109 3.30 8.48 -6.18
CA ARG A 109 2.95 8.12 -4.81
C ARG A 109 2.79 6.60 -4.62
N ILE A 110 2.18 5.90 -5.58
CA ILE A 110 2.04 4.42 -5.53
C ILE A 110 3.43 3.75 -5.52
N VAL A 111 4.33 4.16 -6.42
CA VAL A 111 5.69 3.60 -6.50
C VAL A 111 6.47 3.90 -5.22
N THR A 112 6.38 5.13 -4.71
CA THR A 112 7.04 5.54 -3.47
C THR A 112 6.55 4.74 -2.27
N ALA A 113 5.22 4.58 -2.13
CA ALA A 113 4.63 3.79 -1.05
C ALA A 113 5.05 2.32 -1.11
N ARG A 114 5.11 1.73 -2.31
CA ARG A 114 5.59 0.36 -2.48
C ARG A 114 7.07 0.20 -2.14
N LEU A 115 7.90 1.16 -2.55
CA LEU A 115 9.33 1.15 -2.22
C LEU A 115 9.55 1.23 -0.71
N HIS A 116 8.81 2.10 -0.02
CA HIS A 116 8.84 2.19 1.44
C HIS A 116 8.38 0.87 2.09
N GLU A 117 7.29 0.27 1.61
CA GLU A 117 6.80 -1.03 2.09
C GLU A 117 7.90 -2.11 1.97
N ILE A 118 8.59 -2.21 0.82
CA ILE A 118 9.68 -3.18 0.62
C ILE A 118 10.79 -2.96 1.64
N ARG A 119 11.29 -1.73 1.79
CA ARG A 119 12.40 -1.39 2.68
C ARG A 119 12.06 -1.54 4.16
N SER A 120 10.81 -1.27 4.54
CA SER A 120 10.35 -1.43 5.92
C SER A 120 10.21 -2.90 6.35
N GLY A 121 10.19 -3.84 5.40
CA GLY A 121 9.93 -5.25 5.65
C GLY A 121 8.52 -5.56 6.15
N MET A 122 7.65 -4.55 6.31
CA MET A 122 6.31 -4.73 6.85
C MET A 122 5.46 -5.61 5.93
N THR A 123 4.92 -6.67 6.49
CA THR A 123 3.90 -7.48 5.82
C THR A 123 2.50 -6.95 6.10
N ARG A 124 1.53 -7.40 5.31
CA ARG A 124 0.09 -7.16 5.59
C ARG A 124 -0.31 -7.64 6.99
N ASN A 125 0.34 -8.69 7.51
CA ASN A 125 0.08 -9.19 8.86
C ASN A 125 0.66 -8.25 9.92
N ASP A 126 1.83 -7.66 9.69
CA ASP A 126 2.45 -6.72 10.62
C ASP A 126 1.62 -5.43 10.73
N VAL A 127 1.13 -4.92 9.60
CA VAL A 127 0.20 -3.77 9.60
C VAL A 127 -1.10 -4.12 10.32
N LYS A 128 -1.65 -5.31 10.11
CA LYS A 128 -2.87 -5.77 10.81
C LYS A 128 -2.63 -5.91 12.32
N ARG A 129 -1.46 -6.40 12.75
CA ARG A 129 -1.08 -6.48 14.16
C ARG A 129 -0.92 -5.09 14.76
N SER A 130 -0.19 -4.19 14.10
CA SER A 130 0.02 -2.81 14.54
C SER A 130 -1.31 -2.04 14.65
N ALA A 131 -2.20 -2.17 13.67
CA ALA A 131 -3.54 -1.58 13.72
C ALA A 131 -4.44 -2.16 14.82
N ASN A 132 -4.05 -3.25 15.46
CA ASN A 132 -4.75 -3.83 16.60
C ASN A 132 -4.01 -3.60 17.93
N ALA A 133 -2.74 -3.21 17.89
CA ALA A 133 -1.91 -2.99 19.06
C ALA A 133 -2.23 -1.64 19.72
N LEU A 134 -2.00 -1.57 21.03
CA LEU A 134 -2.01 -0.28 21.73
C LEU A 134 -0.85 0.59 21.22
N PRO A 135 -0.97 1.94 21.29
CA PRO A 135 0.12 2.83 20.89
C PRO A 135 1.42 2.51 21.63
N ASP A 136 2.54 2.53 20.90
CA ASP A 136 3.85 2.51 21.52
C ASP A 136 4.12 3.83 22.26
N GLY A 137 5.04 3.82 23.23
CA GLY A 137 5.47 5.03 23.94
C GLY A 137 4.46 5.58 24.97
N LEU A 138 3.43 4.81 25.35
CA LEU A 138 2.59 5.17 26.50
C LEU A 138 3.43 5.23 27.78
N SER A 139 3.12 6.18 28.66
CA SER A 139 3.79 6.30 29.97
C SER A 139 3.66 5.01 30.79
N ALA A 140 4.65 4.71 31.63
CA ALA A 140 4.61 3.51 32.47
C ALA A 140 3.34 3.41 33.37
N PRO A 141 2.78 4.51 33.93
CA PRO A 141 1.50 4.46 34.64
C PRO A 141 0.33 4.04 33.73
N ALA A 142 0.25 4.59 32.51
CA ALA A 142 -0.78 4.23 31.54
C ALA A 142 -0.70 2.75 31.13
N GLN A 143 0.51 2.25 30.86
CA GLN A 143 0.72 0.84 30.50
C GLN A 143 0.27 -0.10 31.63
N ARG A 144 0.61 0.22 32.88
CA ARG A 144 0.17 -0.55 34.06
C ARG A 144 -1.34 -0.52 34.23
N ALA A 145 -1.97 0.65 34.07
CA ALA A 145 -3.41 0.82 34.19
C ALA A 145 -4.18 -0.03 33.17
N LEU A 146 -3.77 0.01 31.89
CA LEU A 146 -4.37 -0.77 30.82
C LEU A 146 -4.18 -2.27 31.05
N SER A 147 -2.97 -2.69 31.44
CA SER A 147 -2.67 -4.09 31.75
C SER A 147 -3.49 -4.62 32.94
N ALA A 148 -3.61 -3.84 34.01
CA ALA A 148 -4.43 -4.19 35.18
C ALA A 148 -5.92 -4.33 34.82
N ALA A 149 -6.40 -3.50 33.89
CA ALA A 149 -7.76 -3.59 33.33
C ALA A 149 -7.91 -4.67 32.24
N ARG A 150 -6.86 -5.46 31.94
CA ARG A 150 -6.79 -6.45 30.86
C ARG A 150 -7.09 -5.90 29.47
N ILE A 151 -6.79 -4.61 29.26
CA ILE A 151 -6.84 -3.98 27.94
C ILE A 151 -5.46 -4.17 27.29
N MET A 152 -5.36 -5.17 26.41
CA MET A 152 -4.09 -5.54 25.76
C MET A 152 -4.05 -5.11 24.29
N SER A 153 -5.17 -4.66 23.75
CA SER A 153 -5.33 -4.30 22.34
C SER A 153 -6.41 -3.24 22.12
N LEU A 154 -6.42 -2.64 20.92
CA LEU A 154 -7.50 -1.73 20.51
C LEU A 154 -8.86 -2.45 20.44
N LYS A 155 -8.87 -3.77 20.21
CA LYS A 155 -10.08 -4.60 20.26
C LYS A 155 -10.65 -4.77 21.67
N ASP A 156 -9.79 -4.81 22.68
CA ASP A 156 -10.25 -4.81 24.07
C ASP A 156 -10.76 -3.43 24.42
N LEU A 157 -10.00 -2.39 24.04
CA LEU A 157 -10.31 -0.99 24.31
C LEU A 157 -11.68 -0.56 23.75
N ARG A 158 -12.07 -0.98 22.54
CA ARG A 158 -13.39 -0.66 21.95
C ARG A 158 -14.58 -1.26 22.72
N GLN A 159 -14.35 -2.21 23.61
CA GLN A 159 -15.42 -2.79 24.45
C GLN A 159 -15.72 -1.90 25.67
N TRP A 160 -14.83 -0.96 25.99
CA TRP A 160 -14.97 -0.03 27.10
C TRP A 160 -15.58 1.28 26.64
N ARG A 161 -16.31 1.96 27.54
CA ARG A 161 -16.66 3.37 27.33
C ARG A 161 -15.44 4.22 27.63
N GLU A 162 -15.32 5.33 26.92
CA GLU A 162 -14.18 6.22 27.11
C GLU A 162 -14.11 6.77 28.55
N ALA A 163 -15.25 7.08 29.17
CA ALA A 163 -15.31 7.55 30.55
C ALA A 163 -14.79 6.51 31.55
N ASP A 164 -15.07 5.22 31.33
CA ASP A 164 -14.60 4.13 32.20
C ASP A 164 -13.08 3.96 32.06
N VAL A 165 -12.54 4.13 30.85
CA VAL A 165 -11.09 4.12 30.61
C VAL A 165 -10.44 5.35 31.26
N ALA A 166 -11.03 6.54 31.10
CA ALA A 166 -10.52 7.76 31.73
C ALA A 166 -10.49 7.70 33.26
N ALA A 167 -11.35 6.89 33.88
CA ALA A 167 -11.38 6.67 35.33
C ALA A 167 -10.25 5.75 35.84
N LEU A 168 -9.51 5.04 34.98
CA LEU A 168 -8.41 4.19 35.44
C LEU A 168 -7.24 5.05 35.93
N HIS A 169 -6.73 4.69 37.10
CA HIS A 169 -5.63 5.38 37.74
C HIS A 169 -4.35 5.36 36.87
N GLY A 170 -3.84 6.52 36.49
CA GLY A 170 -2.63 6.67 35.66
C GLY A 170 -2.89 7.00 34.18
N LEU A 171 -4.15 7.18 33.76
CA LEU A 171 -4.51 7.61 32.39
C LEU A 171 -4.78 9.12 32.31
N GLY A 172 -3.72 9.89 32.04
CA GLY A 172 -3.83 11.32 31.79
C GLY A 172 -4.42 11.69 30.41
N PRO A 173 -4.78 12.97 30.18
CA PRO A 173 -5.40 13.45 28.93
C PRO A 173 -4.58 13.16 27.66
N LYS A 174 -3.25 13.17 27.77
CA LYS A 174 -2.34 12.83 26.66
C LYS A 174 -2.51 11.38 26.22
N THR A 175 -2.62 10.46 27.19
CA THR A 175 -2.84 9.04 26.88
C THR A 175 -4.21 8.83 26.24
N LEU A 176 -5.26 9.43 26.78
CA LEU A 176 -6.60 9.32 26.20
C LEU A 176 -6.63 9.82 24.76
N THR A 177 -5.95 10.95 24.48
CA THR A 177 -5.79 11.46 23.11
C THR A 177 -5.09 10.45 22.20
N ALA A 178 -4.00 9.83 22.65
CA ALA A 178 -3.27 8.82 21.88
C ALA A 178 -4.12 7.57 21.61
N LEU A 179 -4.84 7.07 22.61
CA LEU A 179 -5.74 5.92 22.48
C LEU A 179 -6.90 6.21 21.52
N ARG A 180 -7.49 7.41 21.60
CA ARG A 180 -8.58 7.87 20.71
C ARG A 180 -8.10 7.98 19.27
N ALA A 181 -6.91 8.53 19.06
CA ALA A 181 -6.27 8.61 17.75
C ALA A 181 -5.99 7.22 17.16
N ALA A 182 -5.49 6.29 17.98
CA ALA A 182 -5.20 4.92 17.54
C ALA A 182 -6.47 4.14 17.19
N LEU A 183 -7.53 4.24 17.99
CA LEU A 183 -8.85 3.68 17.65
C LEU A 183 -9.34 4.24 16.31
N LYS A 184 -9.29 5.57 16.12
CA LYS A 184 -9.71 6.23 14.88
C LYS A 184 -8.91 5.74 13.67
N SER A 185 -7.59 5.68 13.77
CA SER A 185 -6.71 5.17 12.71
C SER A 185 -6.98 3.70 12.37
N ALA A 186 -7.43 2.90 13.33
CA ALA A 186 -7.84 1.52 13.14
C ALA A 186 -9.30 1.37 12.64
N GLY A 187 -10.03 2.47 12.43
CA GLY A 187 -11.46 2.45 12.07
C GLY A 187 -12.38 1.96 13.20
N MET A 188 -11.94 2.09 14.45
CA MET A 188 -12.67 1.71 15.65
C MET A 188 -13.06 2.96 16.46
N SER A 189 -13.98 2.77 17.41
CA SER A 189 -14.35 3.77 18.41
C SER A 189 -14.59 3.07 19.74
N TYR A 190 -14.58 3.83 20.83
CA TYR A 190 -15.03 3.34 22.14
C TYR A 190 -16.49 2.88 22.06
N ARG A 191 -16.88 2.01 23.01
CA ARG A 191 -18.29 1.68 23.22
C ARG A 191 -19.04 2.97 23.56
N LYS A 192 -20.20 3.16 22.93
CA LYS A 192 -21.13 4.24 23.26
C LYS A 192 -21.64 4.13 24.69
#